data_AF-A0A3G2TEX8-F1
#
_entry.id   AF-A0A3G2TEX8-F1
#
_cell.length_a   1.000
_cell.length_b   1.000
_cell.length_c   1.000
_cell.angle_alpha   90.00
_cell.angle_beta   90.00
_cell.angle_gamma   90.00
#
_symmetry.space_group_name_H-M   'P 1'
#
loop_
_entity.id
_entity.type
_entity.pdbx_description
1 polymer ?
#
loop_
_entity_poly.entity_id
_entity_poly.type
_entity_poly.pdbx_seq_one_letter_code
_entity_poly.pdbx_strand_id
1 'polypeptide(L)'
;MNNLYKIRAFINLRILIIGSFLLLSGLMYADGSRDLYPSTATGYRAYLRSYVGTGTGITENYPFPTQGTHYVYANVGERIAIASSSTGAIRLYGPKNTEINIGGGTTRTAGIIANRTQELAGPQLPGQNIANRYTALYYTVPENGAGVYRVEMDGTGDAAIDTTINATAEWTQPTNSAAIRAWDISVINTMNTDFIKGRV
;
A
#
# COMPACT_ATOMS: atom_id res chain seq x y z
N MET A 1 -53.98 -11.58 -6.61
CA MET A 1 -53.22 -10.99 -5.48
C MET A 1 -51.82 -11.57 -5.24
N ASN A 2 -51.50 -12.81 -5.67
CA ASN A 2 -50.20 -13.45 -5.36
C ASN A 2 -48.95 -12.89 -6.07
N ASN A 3 -49.09 -12.24 -7.23
CA ASN A 3 -47.92 -11.77 -8.01
C ASN A 3 -47.32 -10.47 -7.45
N LEU A 4 -48.14 -9.60 -6.85
CA LEU A 4 -47.68 -8.35 -6.22
C LEU A 4 -46.85 -8.60 -4.97
N TYR A 5 -47.18 -9.63 -4.17
CA TYR A 5 -46.42 -10.02 -2.99
C TYR A 5 -45.03 -10.56 -3.36
N LYS A 6 -44.95 -11.39 -4.41
CA LYS A 6 -43.66 -11.93 -4.91
C LYS A 6 -42.72 -10.84 -5.41
N ILE A 7 -43.25 -9.85 -6.15
CA ILE A 7 -42.46 -8.72 -6.64
C ILE A 7 -41.92 -7.87 -5.49
N ARG A 8 -42.73 -7.58 -4.46
CA ARG A 8 -42.30 -6.83 -3.27
C ARG A 8 -41.23 -7.58 -2.47
N ALA A 9 -41.41 -8.88 -2.25
CA ALA A 9 -40.44 -9.71 -1.54
C ALA A 9 -39.09 -9.74 -2.28
N PHE A 10 -39.12 -9.83 -3.61
CA PHE A 10 -37.92 -9.83 -4.45
C PHE A 10 -37.16 -8.50 -4.42
N ILE A 11 -37.87 -7.36 -4.46
CA ILE A 11 -37.27 -6.02 -4.34
C ILE A 11 -36.66 -5.83 -2.95
N ASN A 12 -37.39 -6.20 -1.88
CA ASN A 12 -36.90 -6.07 -0.51
C ASN A 12 -35.64 -6.91 -0.26
N LEU A 13 -35.58 -8.14 -0.79
CA LEU A 13 -34.40 -8.99 -0.68
C LEU A 13 -33.18 -8.37 -1.38
N ARG A 14 -33.37 -7.76 -2.55
CA ARG A 14 -32.29 -7.08 -3.28
C ARG A 14 -31.78 -5.85 -2.53
N ILE A 15 -32.69 -5.03 -2.00
CA ILE A 15 -32.33 -3.86 -1.18
C ILE A 15 -31.58 -4.30 0.08
N LEU A 16 -32.03 -5.38 0.73
CA LEU A 16 -31.36 -5.94 1.89
C LEU A 16 -29.94 -6.40 1.55
N ILE A 17 -29.78 -7.17 0.47
CA ILE A 17 -28.47 -7.67 0.03
C ILE A 17 -27.52 -6.50 -0.29
N ILE A 18 -27.98 -5.51 -1.07
CA ILE A 18 -27.19 -4.33 -1.42
C ILE A 18 -26.83 -3.53 -0.15
N GLY A 19 -27.79 -3.32 0.74
CA GLY A 19 -27.59 -2.64 2.02
C GLY A 19 -26.57 -3.38 2.91
N SER A 20 -26.64 -4.71 2.97
CA SER A 20 -25.67 -5.53 3.72
C SER A 20 -24.26 -5.43 3.15
N PHE A 21 -24.09 -5.42 1.82
CA PHE A 21 -22.78 -5.25 1.20
C PHE A 21 -22.17 -3.85 1.44
N LEU A 22 -23.00 -2.80 1.42
CA LEU A 22 -22.54 -1.43 1.71
C LEU A 22 -22.13 -1.22 3.16
N LEU A 23 -22.73 -1.95 4.10
CA LEU A 23 -22.37 -1.86 5.52
C LEU A 23 -21.06 -2.58 5.86
N LEU A 24 -20.65 -3.55 5.06
CA LEU A 24 -19.44 -4.37 5.31
C LEU A 24 -18.17 -3.81 4.66
N SER A 25 -18.27 -2.85 3.74
CA SER A 25 -17.11 -2.31 3.01
C SER A 25 -16.19 -1.40 3.84
N GLY A 26 -16.61 -0.97 5.03
CA GLY A 26 -15.85 -0.05 5.90
C GLY A 26 -14.86 -0.70 6.87
N LEU A 27 -14.65 -2.02 6.80
CA LEU A 27 -13.83 -2.76 7.77
C LEU A 27 -12.48 -3.23 7.22
N MET A 28 -12.19 -2.98 5.95
CA MET A 28 -10.91 -3.36 5.33
C MET A 28 -10.04 -2.13 5.13
N TYR A 29 -9.16 -1.89 6.09
CA TYR A 29 -8.08 -0.92 5.97
C TYR A 29 -6.83 -1.70 5.58
N ALA A 30 -6.42 -1.60 4.32
CA ALA A 30 -5.23 -2.27 3.80
C ALA A 30 -4.26 -1.20 3.27
N ASP A 31 -3.85 -0.29 4.14
CA ASP A 31 -2.98 0.83 3.80
C ASP A 31 -1.54 0.32 3.45
N GLY A 32 -1.22 -0.92 3.84
CA GLY A 32 -0.05 -1.63 3.35
C GLY A 32 0.08 -3.07 3.85
N SER A 33 1.25 -3.65 3.63
CA SER A 33 1.62 -5.01 4.03
C SER A 33 1.47 -5.28 5.54
N ARG A 34 1.64 -4.26 6.38
CA ARG A 34 1.38 -4.35 7.83
C ARG A 34 -0.05 -4.84 8.13
N ASP A 35 -1.03 -4.27 7.42
CA ASP A 35 -2.44 -4.53 7.68
C ASP A 35 -2.90 -5.84 7.02
N LEU A 36 -2.24 -6.23 5.91
CA LEU A 36 -2.44 -7.53 5.26
C LEU A 36 -1.82 -8.69 6.05
N TYR A 37 -0.71 -8.44 6.73
CA TYR A 37 0.03 -9.44 7.49
C TYR A 37 0.20 -9.00 8.95
N PRO A 38 -0.88 -8.94 9.75
CA PRO A 38 -0.76 -8.88 11.21
C PRO A 38 -0.13 -10.17 11.77
N SER A 39 0.26 -10.18 13.05
CA SER A 39 0.79 -11.38 13.72
C SER A 39 -0.20 -12.55 13.78
N THR A 40 -1.49 -12.27 13.56
CA THR A 40 -2.58 -13.26 13.52
C THR A 40 -2.91 -13.75 12.11
N ALA A 41 -2.22 -13.26 11.08
CA ALA A 41 -2.48 -13.66 9.70
C ALA A 41 -2.21 -15.16 9.48
N THR A 42 -3.01 -15.79 8.62
CA THR A 42 -2.87 -17.20 8.26
C THR A 42 -2.60 -17.35 6.78
N GLY A 43 -2.03 -18.50 6.37
CA GLY A 43 -1.71 -18.78 4.97
C GLY A 43 -0.35 -18.22 4.54
N TYR A 44 -0.23 -17.86 3.26
CA TYR A 44 1.02 -17.41 2.66
C TYR A 44 1.01 -15.90 2.40
N ARG A 45 2.21 -15.33 2.41
CA ARG A 45 2.45 -13.93 2.06
C ARG A 45 2.38 -13.75 0.55
N ALA A 46 1.53 -12.83 0.10
CA ALA A 46 1.63 -12.23 -1.22
C ALA A 46 2.70 -11.12 -1.24
N TYR A 47 3.31 -10.94 -2.40
CA TYR A 47 4.34 -9.95 -2.62
C TYR A 47 3.80 -8.86 -3.53
N LEU A 48 4.20 -7.61 -3.28
CA LEU A 48 3.95 -6.53 -4.23
C LEU A 48 4.91 -6.72 -5.41
N ARG A 49 4.37 -7.14 -6.55
CA ARG A 49 5.15 -7.25 -7.77
C ARG A 49 5.40 -5.87 -8.35
N SER A 50 6.66 -5.59 -8.65
CA SER A 50 7.11 -4.38 -9.30
C SER A 50 8.19 -4.70 -10.32
N TYR A 51 8.02 -4.17 -11.53
CA TYR A 51 8.91 -4.43 -12.64
C TYR A 51 9.60 -3.15 -13.12
N VAL A 52 10.93 -3.23 -13.22
CA VAL A 52 11.80 -2.14 -13.68
C VAL A 52 12.76 -2.73 -14.72
N GLY A 53 12.35 -2.82 -15.98
CA GLY A 53 13.19 -3.41 -17.03
C GLY A 53 12.59 -3.30 -18.44
N THR A 54 13.39 -3.63 -19.46
CA THR A 54 13.06 -3.44 -20.89
C THR A 54 12.92 -4.73 -21.71
N GLY A 55 12.81 -5.95 -21.13
CA GLY A 55 12.77 -7.12 -22.03
C GLY A 55 12.54 -8.55 -21.53
N THR A 56 12.35 -8.83 -20.24
CA THR A 56 12.28 -10.25 -19.76
C THR A 56 11.23 -10.51 -18.67
N GLY A 57 10.59 -9.48 -18.12
CA GLY A 57 9.59 -9.63 -17.05
C GLY A 57 8.14 -9.77 -17.52
N ILE A 58 7.92 -9.74 -18.83
CA ILE A 58 6.62 -10.04 -19.44
C ILE A 58 6.61 -11.54 -19.72
N THR A 59 5.82 -12.27 -18.94
CA THR A 59 5.54 -13.68 -19.18
C THR A 59 4.04 -13.85 -19.35
N GLU A 60 3.60 -15.02 -19.79
CA GLU A 60 2.17 -15.36 -19.84
C GLU A 60 1.48 -15.19 -18.47
N ASN A 61 2.24 -15.33 -17.38
CA ASN A 61 1.75 -15.13 -16.01
C ASN A 61 1.65 -13.65 -15.62
N TYR A 62 2.37 -12.75 -16.30
CA TYR A 62 2.43 -11.32 -15.98
C TYR A 62 2.45 -10.45 -17.26
N PRO A 63 1.36 -10.45 -18.06
CA PRO A 63 1.33 -9.74 -19.34
C PRO A 63 1.34 -8.21 -19.19
N PHE A 64 0.97 -7.70 -18.00
CA PHE A 64 0.87 -6.26 -17.72
C PHE A 64 1.69 -5.89 -16.47
N PRO A 65 3.03 -5.80 -16.59
CA PRO A 65 3.86 -5.40 -15.46
C PRO A 65 3.55 -3.97 -15.01
N THR A 66 3.51 -3.75 -13.71
CA THR A 66 3.38 -2.42 -13.08
C THR A 66 4.61 -2.11 -12.23
N GLN A 67 4.78 -0.85 -11.84
CA GLN A 67 5.84 -0.40 -10.94
C GLN A 67 5.37 -0.41 -9.47
N GLY A 68 4.70 -1.49 -9.06
CA GLY A 68 4.16 -1.60 -7.69
C GLY A 68 3.17 -0.48 -7.33
N THR A 69 2.34 -0.06 -8.30
CA THR A 69 1.53 1.15 -8.22
C THR A 69 0.42 1.09 -7.17
N HIS A 70 0.31 2.15 -6.37
CA HIS A 70 -0.76 2.39 -5.41
C HIS A 70 -1.32 3.80 -5.57
N TYR A 71 -2.52 4.03 -5.06
CA TYR A 71 -3.14 5.34 -5.02
C TYR A 71 -3.44 5.71 -3.57
N VAL A 72 -3.27 6.98 -3.23
CA VAL A 72 -3.57 7.46 -1.88
C VAL A 72 -4.31 8.78 -1.95
N TYR A 73 -5.43 8.89 -1.25
CA TYR A 73 -6.15 10.15 -1.09
C TYR A 73 -5.60 10.91 0.12
N ALA A 74 -5.28 12.18 -0.05
CA ALA A 74 -4.84 13.05 1.04
C ALA A 74 -5.38 14.49 0.89
N ASN A 75 -5.68 15.12 2.03
CA ASN A 75 -6.13 16.50 2.12
C ASN A 75 -4.97 17.47 2.37
N VAL A 76 -5.22 18.76 2.15
CA VAL A 76 -4.26 19.84 2.44
C VAL A 76 -3.76 19.76 3.88
N GLY A 77 -2.43 19.84 4.05
CA GLY A 77 -1.76 19.80 5.35
C GLY A 77 -1.57 18.40 5.94
N GLU A 78 -2.23 17.35 5.42
CA GLU A 78 -1.92 15.97 5.78
C GLU A 78 -0.53 15.58 5.23
N ARG A 79 0.07 14.53 5.79
CA ARG A 79 1.33 13.97 5.28
C ARG A 79 1.16 12.56 4.77
N ILE A 80 1.67 12.29 3.58
CA ILE A 80 1.78 10.94 3.03
C ILE A 80 3.13 10.38 3.50
N ALA A 81 3.11 9.25 4.21
CA ALA A 81 4.26 8.49 4.66
C ALA A 81 4.41 7.24 3.79
N ILE A 82 5.56 7.07 3.14
CA ILE A 82 5.79 6.03 2.13
C ILE A 82 7.05 5.23 2.48
N ALA A 83 6.96 3.90 2.45
CA ALA A 83 8.11 3.03 2.59
C ALA A 83 7.93 1.69 1.86
N SER A 84 9.05 1.05 1.52
CA SER A 84 9.06 -0.32 1.04
C SER A 84 10.28 -1.08 1.57
N SER A 85 10.25 -2.40 1.54
CA SER A 85 11.41 -3.24 1.84
C SER A 85 12.48 -3.21 0.75
N SER A 86 12.11 -2.79 -0.47
CA SER A 86 13.00 -2.67 -1.61
C SER A 86 13.87 -1.42 -1.53
N THR A 87 15.12 -1.56 -2.00
CA THR A 87 16.05 -0.46 -2.25
C THR A 87 15.85 0.20 -3.62
N GLY A 88 14.95 -0.34 -4.47
CA GLY A 88 14.53 0.29 -5.73
C GLY A 88 13.82 1.63 -5.50
N ALA A 89 13.74 2.52 -6.50
CA ALA A 89 13.16 3.85 -6.33
C ALA A 89 11.68 3.84 -5.85
N ILE A 90 11.29 4.90 -5.14
CA ILE A 90 9.92 5.23 -4.77
C ILE A 90 9.60 6.58 -5.42
N ARG A 91 8.53 6.62 -6.19
CA ARG A 91 8.10 7.83 -6.91
C ARG A 91 6.70 8.22 -6.47
N LEU A 92 6.50 9.51 -6.28
CA LEU A 92 5.21 10.09 -5.92
C LEU A 92 4.77 11.00 -7.05
N TYR A 93 3.54 10.83 -7.51
CA TYR A 93 2.91 11.70 -8.49
C TYR A 93 1.72 12.41 -7.85
N GLY A 94 1.66 13.73 -8.02
CA GLY A 94 0.53 14.53 -7.57
C GLY A 94 -0.76 14.23 -8.34
N PRO A 95 -1.89 14.82 -7.92
CA PRO A 95 -3.20 14.63 -8.56
C PRO A 95 -3.25 15.01 -10.05
N LYS A 96 -2.29 15.82 -10.52
CA LYS A 96 -2.13 16.23 -11.92
C LYS A 96 -1.11 15.37 -12.68
N ASN A 97 -0.74 14.20 -12.14
CA ASN A 97 0.23 13.27 -12.71
C ASN A 97 1.66 13.85 -12.87
N THR A 98 2.00 14.88 -12.08
CA THR A 98 3.35 15.45 -12.04
C THR A 98 4.17 14.76 -10.97
N GLU A 99 5.38 14.31 -11.31
CA GLU A 99 6.28 13.70 -10.33
C GLU A 99 6.73 14.73 -9.28
N ILE A 100 6.73 14.29 -8.03
CA ILE A 100 7.10 15.06 -6.85
C ILE A 100 8.38 14.46 -6.30
N ASN A 101 9.43 15.28 -6.20
CA ASN A 101 10.66 14.84 -5.58
C ASN A 101 10.50 14.73 -4.06
N ILE A 102 10.50 13.49 -3.56
CA ILE A 102 10.46 13.14 -2.14
C ILE A 102 11.76 12.52 -1.64
N GLY A 103 12.85 12.59 -2.42
CA GLY A 103 14.11 11.91 -2.10
C GLY A 103 14.04 10.38 -2.23
N GLY A 104 13.10 9.86 -3.00
CA GLY A 104 12.84 8.42 -3.15
C GLY A 104 13.78 7.66 -4.09
N GLY A 105 14.99 8.17 -4.37
CA GLY A 105 15.96 7.48 -5.23
C GLY A 105 16.48 6.15 -4.65
N THR A 106 17.38 5.48 -5.38
CA THR A 106 17.96 4.16 -5.01
C THR A 106 19.02 4.24 -3.92
N THR A 107 19.45 5.43 -3.52
CA THR A 107 20.45 5.67 -2.45
C THR A 107 19.83 6.21 -1.17
N ARG A 108 18.51 6.15 -1.03
CA ARG A 108 17.78 6.69 0.13
C ARG A 108 18.08 5.93 1.42
N THR A 109 18.05 6.65 2.54
CA THR A 109 18.18 6.09 3.89
C THR A 109 16.85 6.05 4.66
N ALA A 110 15.86 6.81 4.21
CA ALA A 110 14.47 6.76 4.68
C ALA A 110 13.58 6.04 3.65
N GLY A 111 12.36 5.65 4.05
CA GLY A 111 11.44 4.89 3.20
C GLY A 111 11.83 3.42 3.03
N ILE A 112 12.58 2.87 3.98
CA ILE A 112 13.02 1.47 3.98
C ILE A 112 12.39 0.74 5.17
N ILE A 113 11.68 -0.36 4.87
CA ILE A 113 11.22 -1.33 5.86
C ILE A 113 12.28 -2.45 5.90
N ALA A 114 13.12 -2.46 6.93
CA ALA A 114 14.30 -3.34 6.94
C ALA A 114 13.97 -4.80 7.27
N ASN A 115 12.90 -5.04 8.03
CA ASN A 115 12.54 -6.36 8.51
C ASN A 115 11.07 -6.42 8.96
N ARG A 116 10.64 -7.63 9.32
CA ARG A 116 9.30 -7.94 9.80
C ARG A 116 8.94 -7.17 11.08
N THR A 117 9.89 -6.99 11.99
CA THR A 117 9.70 -6.20 13.21
C THR A 117 9.33 -4.76 12.89
N GLN A 118 9.97 -4.15 11.88
CA GLN A 118 9.63 -2.81 11.40
C GLN A 118 8.29 -2.74 10.66
N GLU A 119 7.98 -3.75 9.84
CA GLU A 119 6.68 -3.86 9.18
C GLU A 119 5.54 -3.84 10.20
N LEU A 120 5.63 -4.65 11.25
CA LEU A 120 4.61 -4.73 12.31
C LEU A 120 4.48 -3.42 13.11
N ALA A 121 5.59 -2.76 13.40
CA ALA A 121 5.58 -1.53 14.19
C ALA A 121 5.11 -0.30 13.39
N GLY A 122 5.27 -0.33 12.06
CA GLY A 122 4.83 0.74 11.16
C GLY A 122 5.73 1.97 11.13
N PRO A 123 5.26 3.04 10.46
CA PRO A 123 6.03 4.27 10.31
C PRO A 123 6.11 5.05 11.62
N GLN A 124 7.17 5.82 11.75
CA GLN A 124 7.25 6.89 12.74
C GLN A 124 6.30 8.04 12.37
N LEU A 125 5.76 8.76 13.35
CA LEU A 125 5.26 10.10 13.08
C LEU A 125 6.47 11.05 12.90
N PRO A 126 6.33 12.15 12.15
CA PRO A 126 7.42 13.09 11.94
C PRO A 126 8.07 13.56 13.25
N GLY A 127 9.40 13.47 13.33
CA GLY A 127 10.17 13.87 14.51
C GLY A 127 10.21 12.83 15.63
N GLN A 128 9.54 11.69 15.51
CA GLN A 128 9.68 10.59 16.46
C GLN A 128 10.97 9.80 16.25
N ASN A 129 11.43 9.17 17.33
CA ASN A 129 12.48 8.15 17.31
C ASN A 129 12.07 7.01 18.26
N ILE A 130 11.23 6.10 17.76
CA ILE A 130 10.68 4.99 18.53
C ILE A 130 11.32 3.70 18.01
N ALA A 131 11.84 2.90 18.93
CA ALA A 131 12.44 1.61 18.59
C ALA A 131 11.49 0.76 17.73
N ASN A 132 12.09 0.01 16.80
CA ASN A 132 11.40 -0.88 15.88
C ASN A 132 10.50 -0.21 14.84
N ARG A 133 10.26 1.10 14.86
CA ARG A 133 9.56 1.79 13.76
C ARG A 133 10.54 2.22 12.67
N TYR A 134 10.05 2.39 11.46
CA TYR A 134 10.87 2.87 10.35
C TYR A 134 10.62 4.36 10.05
N THR A 135 11.65 5.05 9.58
CA THR A 135 11.52 6.42 9.06
C THR A 135 11.00 6.35 7.62
N ALA A 136 9.81 6.88 7.38
CA ALA A 136 9.22 6.93 6.05
C ALA A 136 9.78 8.09 5.21
N LEU A 137 9.53 8.07 3.90
CA LEU A 137 9.55 9.30 3.10
C LEU A 137 8.25 10.06 3.37
N TYR A 138 8.35 11.32 3.75
CA TYR A 138 7.18 12.15 4.04
C TYR A 138 6.98 13.21 2.97
N TYR A 139 5.73 13.37 2.54
CA TYR A 139 5.30 14.48 1.71
C TYR A 139 4.14 15.20 2.36
N THR A 140 4.28 16.50 2.61
CA THR A 140 3.18 17.34 3.11
C THR A 140 2.36 17.83 1.93
N VAL A 141 1.05 17.59 1.95
CA VAL A 141 0.14 18.04 0.90
C VAL A 141 0.04 19.57 0.94
N PRO A 142 0.43 20.28 -0.14
CA PRO A 142 0.41 21.74 -0.18
C PRO A 142 -1.02 22.27 -0.27
N GLU A 143 -1.16 23.58 -0.12
CA GLU A 143 -2.41 24.27 -0.46
C GLU A 143 -2.81 23.96 -1.91
N ASN A 144 -4.11 23.74 -2.14
CA ASN A 144 -4.67 23.30 -3.42
C ASN A 144 -4.11 21.93 -3.93
N GLY A 145 -3.46 21.17 -3.05
CA GLY A 145 -2.89 19.85 -3.36
C GLY A 145 -3.79 18.66 -3.05
N ALA A 146 -4.95 18.87 -2.40
CA ALA A 146 -5.83 17.77 -2.03
C ALA A 146 -6.24 16.93 -3.25
N GLY A 147 -6.25 15.60 -3.09
CA GLY A 147 -6.65 14.69 -4.13
C GLY A 147 -6.00 13.32 -4.02
N VAL A 148 -6.05 12.58 -5.13
CA VAL A 148 -5.47 11.24 -5.26
C VAL A 148 -4.06 11.34 -5.81
N TYR A 149 -3.09 10.82 -5.07
CA TYR A 149 -1.70 10.70 -5.46
C TYR A 149 -1.42 9.29 -5.95
N ARG A 150 -0.51 9.15 -6.92
CA ARG A 150 -0.01 7.84 -7.35
C ARG A 150 1.36 7.60 -6.72
N VAL A 151 1.54 6.45 -6.10
CA VAL A 151 2.82 5.99 -5.57
C VAL A 151 3.28 4.81 -6.40
N GLU A 152 4.53 4.85 -6.85
CA GLU A 152 5.19 3.73 -7.51
C GLU A 152 6.39 3.30 -6.67
N MET A 153 6.60 2.01 -6.57
CA MET A 153 7.67 1.40 -5.81
C MET A 153 8.34 0.36 -6.68
N ASP A 154 9.63 0.51 -6.91
CA ASP A 154 10.43 -0.39 -7.71
C ASP A 154 10.91 -1.59 -6.90
N GLY A 155 10.91 -2.78 -7.51
CA GLY A 155 11.64 -3.94 -7.00
C GLY A 155 13.15 -3.69 -6.94
N THR A 156 13.90 -4.63 -6.37
CA THR A 156 15.37 -4.57 -6.37
C THR A 156 15.97 -5.03 -7.70
N GLY A 157 15.16 -5.60 -8.59
CA GLY A 157 15.50 -5.98 -9.95
C GLY A 157 14.32 -6.62 -10.66
N ASP A 158 14.57 -7.56 -11.57
CA ASP A 158 13.55 -8.17 -12.44
C ASP A 158 13.35 -9.67 -12.23
N ALA A 159 14.14 -10.30 -11.35
CA ALA A 159 14.05 -11.72 -11.10
C ALA A 159 12.68 -12.14 -10.53
N ALA A 160 12.20 -13.30 -10.98
CA ALA A 160 10.92 -13.87 -10.55
C ALA A 160 10.92 -14.23 -9.05
N ILE A 161 9.71 -14.42 -8.53
CA ILE A 161 9.46 -14.87 -7.16
C ILE A 161 9.72 -16.36 -7.09
N ASP A 162 10.64 -16.80 -6.24
CA ASP A 162 11.07 -18.20 -6.12
C ASP A 162 10.70 -18.85 -4.79
N THR A 163 10.21 -18.07 -3.82
CA THR A 163 10.05 -18.50 -2.44
C THR A 163 8.64 -18.23 -1.91
N THR A 164 8.05 -19.26 -1.32
CA THR A 164 6.79 -19.15 -0.58
C THR A 164 7.10 -18.91 0.89
N ILE A 165 6.49 -17.89 1.49
CA ILE A 165 6.70 -17.50 2.89
C ILE A 165 5.35 -17.51 3.59
N ASN A 166 5.28 -18.05 4.81
CA ASN A 166 4.07 -17.97 5.62
C ASN A 166 3.75 -16.51 5.95
N ALA A 167 2.48 -16.14 6.04
CA ALA A 167 2.02 -14.76 6.23
C ALA A 167 2.74 -14.04 7.40
N THR A 168 2.99 -14.76 8.49
CA THR A 168 3.59 -14.24 9.73
C THR A 168 5.09 -14.45 9.85
N ALA A 169 5.71 -15.19 8.92
CA ALA A 169 7.12 -15.51 9.01
C ALA A 169 8.02 -14.28 8.79
N GLU A 170 9.23 -14.36 9.35
CA GLU A 170 10.31 -13.43 9.06
C GLU A 170 10.66 -13.44 7.56
N TRP A 171 11.14 -12.30 7.06
CA TRP A 171 11.50 -12.15 5.67
C TRP A 171 12.72 -11.24 5.49
N THR A 172 13.44 -11.46 4.39
CA THR A 172 14.58 -10.65 3.94
C THR A 172 14.34 -10.22 2.50
N GLN A 173 14.42 -8.93 2.19
CA GLN A 173 14.29 -8.47 0.81
C GLN A 173 15.46 -9.01 -0.04
N PRO A 174 15.22 -9.73 -1.16
CA PRO A 174 16.29 -10.15 -2.06
C PRO A 174 16.95 -8.95 -2.75
N THR A 175 18.22 -9.07 -3.11
CA THR A 175 19.01 -7.99 -3.77
C THR A 175 18.74 -7.84 -5.27
N ASN A 176 18.12 -8.85 -5.91
CA ASN A 176 17.63 -8.81 -7.27
C ASN A 176 16.27 -9.52 -7.32
N SER A 177 15.16 -8.77 -7.32
CA SER A 177 13.82 -9.35 -7.40
C SER A 177 12.78 -8.32 -7.84
N ALA A 178 11.82 -8.79 -8.65
CA ALA A 178 10.60 -8.08 -8.97
C ALA A 178 9.55 -8.13 -7.84
N ALA A 179 9.82 -8.78 -6.71
CA ALA A 179 8.93 -8.81 -5.55
C ALA A 179 9.41 -7.88 -4.43
N ILE A 180 8.48 -7.09 -3.92
CA ILE A 180 8.62 -6.27 -2.73
C ILE A 180 7.88 -6.99 -1.60
N ARG A 181 8.60 -7.35 -0.53
CA ARG A 181 8.05 -8.16 0.57
C ARG A 181 7.18 -7.37 1.53
N ALA A 182 7.53 -6.11 1.78
CA ALA A 182 6.75 -5.19 2.59
C ALA A 182 6.68 -3.82 1.90
N TRP A 183 5.51 -3.21 1.98
CA TRP A 183 5.23 -1.86 1.52
C TRP A 183 4.22 -1.22 2.47
N ASP A 184 4.27 0.10 2.58
CA ASP A 184 3.33 0.86 3.40
C ASP A 184 3.17 2.26 2.83
N ILE A 185 1.91 2.67 2.68
CA ILE A 185 1.53 4.04 2.39
C ILE A 185 0.52 4.43 3.46
N SER A 186 0.88 5.36 4.33
CA SER A 186 0.01 5.79 5.42
C SER A 186 -0.21 7.31 5.32
N VAL A 187 -1.38 7.79 5.70
CA VAL A 187 -1.65 9.24 5.78
C VAL A 187 -1.63 9.67 7.24
N ILE A 188 -0.97 10.79 7.53
CA ILE A 188 -0.86 11.38 8.85
C ILE A 188 -1.72 12.63 8.89
N ASN A 189 -2.46 12.79 9.98
CA ASN A 189 -3.30 13.97 10.18
C ASN A 189 -2.47 15.28 10.22
N THR A 190 -3.15 16.41 10.05
CA THR A 190 -2.52 17.74 10.01
C THR A 190 -1.77 18.10 11.31
N MET A 191 -2.14 17.46 12.43
CA MET A 191 -1.51 17.67 13.74
C MET A 191 -0.26 16.81 13.96
N ASN A 192 0.07 15.90 13.05
CA ASN A 192 1.14 14.90 13.19
C ASN A 192 1.00 14.02 14.44
N THR A 193 -0.23 13.73 14.87
CA THR A 193 -0.50 12.94 16.07
C THR A 193 -1.01 11.53 15.80
N ASP A 194 -1.57 11.28 14.61
CA ASP A 194 -2.18 9.99 14.30
C ASP A 194 -2.22 9.69 12.80
N PHE A 195 -2.38 8.41 12.48
CA PHE A 195 -2.59 7.91 11.14
C PHE A 195 -4.07 7.86 10.78
N ILE A 196 -4.42 8.36 9.60
CA ILE A 196 -5.77 8.30 9.04
C ILE A 196 -5.87 7.02 8.23
N LYS A 197 -6.76 6.12 8.66
CA LYS A 197 -6.99 4.81 8.03
C LYS A 197 -7.83 4.93 6.75
N GLY A 198 -7.63 3.99 5.83
CA GLY A 198 -8.50 3.81 4.66
C GLY A 198 -8.32 4.89 3.61
N ARG A 199 -7.06 5.27 3.38
CA ARG A 199 -6.69 6.29 2.39
C ARG A 199 -6.09 5.68 1.13
N VAL A 200 -5.75 4.39 1.15
CA VAL A 200 -5.08 3.64 0.08
C VAL A 200 -6.01 2.59 -0.53
#